data_AF-T0GXQ5-F1
#
_entry.id   AF-T0GXQ5-F1
#
_cell.length_a   1.000
_cell.length_b   1.000
_cell.length_c   1.000
_cell.angle_alpha   90.00
_cell.angle_beta   90.00
_cell.angle_gamma   90.00
#
_symmetry.space_group_name_H-M   'P 1'
#
loop_
_entity.id
_entity.type
_entity.pdbx_description
1 polymer ?
#
loop_
_entity_poly.entity_id
_entity_poly.type
_entity_poly.pdbx_seq_one_letter_code
_entity_poly.pdbx_strand_id
1 'polypeptide(L)' 'MEMAPMGSYGLEAVRVTSNGRRYYGRAGKARLVEACLEPGISVARLALEHGLDANQLRKWVRKYQER' A
#
# COMPACT_ATOMS: atom_id res chain seq x y z
N MET A 1 -10.74 5.44 -19.63
CA MET A 1 -9.95 4.75 -18.59
C MET A 1 -9.55 5.83 -17.59
N GLU A 2 -10.40 6.06 -16.58
CA GLU A 2 -10.10 7.02 -15.52
C GLU A 2 -8.80 6.59 -14.85
N MET A 3 -7.76 7.37 -15.06
CA MET A 3 -6.52 7.23 -14.32
C MET A 3 -6.85 7.76 -12.92
N ALA A 4 -7.11 6.85 -11.97
CA ALA A 4 -7.24 7.22 -10.56
C ALA A 4 -6.10 8.18 -10.19
N PRO A 5 -6.36 9.28 -9.45
CA PRO A 5 -5.33 10.25 -9.14
C PRO A 5 -4.16 9.55 -8.43
N MET A 6 -3.06 9.35 -9.18
CA MET A 6 -1.80 8.69 -8.78
C MET A 6 -1.02 9.56 -7.80
N GLY A 7 -1.65 9.85 -6.67
CA GLY A 7 -1.19 10.85 -5.72
C GLY A 7 -2.17 11.04 -4.57
N SER A 8 -2.70 9.95 -4.01
CA SER A 8 -3.09 9.85 -2.59
C SER A 8 -3.88 8.58 -2.29
N TYR A 9 -3.28 7.39 -2.44
CA TYR A 9 -3.84 6.21 -1.76
C TYR A 9 -3.79 6.32 -0.22
N GLY A 10 -3.35 7.48 0.33
CA GLY A 10 -3.55 7.86 1.72
C GLY A 10 -2.76 6.99 2.70
N LEU A 11 -1.65 6.41 2.26
CA LEU A 11 -0.80 5.59 3.11
C LEU A 11 0.10 6.48 3.99
N GLU A 12 -0.50 7.10 5.00
CA GLU A 12 0.23 7.85 6.01
C GLU A 12 0.72 6.91 7.13
N ALA A 13 1.98 7.10 7.53
CA ALA A 13 2.52 6.41 8.68
C ALA A 13 1.96 7.05 9.96
N VAL A 14 1.07 6.33 10.64
CA VAL A 14 0.49 6.73 11.93
C VAL A 14 1.55 6.75 13.03
N ARG A 15 2.61 5.96 12.89
CA ARG A 15 3.76 5.97 13.80
C ARG A 15 5.05 5.67 13.06
N VAL A 16 6.11 6.41 13.41
CA VAL A 16 7.48 6.11 12.99
C VAL A 16 8.32 5.92 14.25
N THR A 17 9.01 4.79 14.36
CA THR A 17 9.93 4.53 15.49
C THR A 17 11.31 5.11 15.21
N SER A 18 12.13 5.28 16.25
CA SER A 18 13.50 5.80 16.15
C SER A 18 14.43 4.96 15.26
N ASN A 19 14.11 3.67 15.04
CA ASN A 19 14.82 2.79 14.10
C ASN A 19 14.26 2.83 12.66
N GLY A 20 13.36 3.78 12.35
CA GLY A 20 12.82 3.99 11.01
C GLY A 20 11.66 3.09 10.59
N ARG A 21 11.14 2.21 11.47
CA ARG A 21 9.96 1.40 11.14
C ARG A 21 8.71 2.28 11.11
N ARG A 22 7.95 2.15 10.02
CA ARG A 22 6.69 2.86 9.79
C ARG A 22 5.51 1.94 10.05
N TYR A 23 4.55 2.42 10.83
CA TYR A 23 3.28 1.76 11.08
C TYR A 23 2.19 2.51 10.37
N TYR A 24 1.38 1.79 9.59
CA TYR A 24 0.35 2.37 8.75
C TYR A 24 -1.03 2.10 9.35
N GLY A 25 -1.91 3.10 9.24
CA GLY A 25 -3.29 2.97 9.67
C GLY A 25 -4.01 1.88 8.88
N ARG A 26 -4.98 1.23 9.52
CA ARG A 26 -5.75 0.14 8.89
C ARG A 26 -6.48 0.60 7.62
N ALA A 27 -7.02 1.82 7.62
CA ALA A 27 -7.73 2.39 6.47
C ALA A 27 -6.79 2.64 5.28
N GLY A 28 -5.65 3.31 5.49
CA GLY A 28 -4.67 3.56 4.43
C GLY A 28 -4.08 2.26 3.87
N LYS A 29 -3.81 1.29 4.74
CA LYS A 29 -3.36 -0.04 4.31
C LYS A 29 -4.43 -0.77 3.47
N ALA A 30 -5.71 -0.71 3.86
CA ALA A 30 -6.79 -1.34 3.10
C ALA A 30 -6.93 -0.72 1.70
N ARG A 31 -6.97 0.61 1.60
CA ARG A 31 -7.03 1.32 0.30
C ARG A 31 -5.87 0.95 -0.62
N LEU A 32 -4.65 0.90 -0.08
CA LEU A 32 -3.48 0.55 -0.88
C LEU A 32 -3.52 -0.91 -1.34
N VAL A 33 -4.05 -1.82 -0.52
CA VAL A 33 -4.24 -3.22 -0.89
C VAL A 33 -5.35 -3.37 -1.93
N GLU A 34 -6.47 -2.67 -1.79
CA GLU A 34 -7.55 -2.65 -2.79
C GLU A 34 -7.07 -2.16 -4.15
N ALA A 35 -6.29 -1.07 -4.18
CA ALA A 35 -5.66 -0.57 -5.41
C ALA A 35 -4.75 -1.61 -6.08
N CYS A 36 -4.05 -2.43 -5.29
CA CYS A 36 -3.21 -3.52 -5.83
C CYS A 36 -4.01 -4.66 -6.47
N LEU A 37 -5.31 -4.76 -6.20
CA LEU A 37 -6.19 -5.78 -6.79
C LEU A 37 -6.75 -5.34 -8.15
N GLU A 38 -6.63 -4.07 -8.51
CA GLU A 38 -7.07 -3.59 -9.81
C GLU A 38 -6.21 -4.17 -10.95
N PRO A 39 -6.83 -4.64 -12.04
CA PRO A 39 -6.10 -5.22 -13.16
C PRO A 39 -5.21 -4.17 -13.83
N GLY A 40 -3.95 -4.54 -14.09
CA GLY A 40 -2.97 -3.63 -14.71
C GLY A 40 -2.19 -2.76 -13.72
N ILE A 41 -2.51 -2.82 -12.42
CA ILE A 41 -1.74 -2.13 -11.39
C ILE A 41 -0.51 -2.97 -10.97
N SER A 42 0.65 -2.31 -10.93
CA SER A 42 1.88 -2.92 -10.43
C SER A 42 2.03 -2.67 -8.94
N VAL A 43 1.98 -3.75 -8.16
CA VAL A 43 2.23 -3.73 -6.71
C VAL A 43 3.59 -3.13 -6.37
N ALA A 44 4.62 -3.41 -7.18
CA ALA A 44 5.95 -2.87 -6.95
C ALA A 44 5.99 -1.35 -7.17
N ARG A 45 5.28 -0.86 -8.20
CA ARG A 45 5.17 0.57 -8.47
C ARG A 45 4.48 1.29 -7.31
N LEU A 46 3.34 0.79 -6.85
CA LEU A 46 2.63 1.35 -5.70
C LEU A 46 3.48 1.32 -4.43
N ALA A 47 4.22 0.24 -4.19
CA ALA A 47 5.10 0.17 -3.04
C ALA A 47 6.17 1.28 -3.08
N LEU A 48 6.82 1.49 -4.23
CA LEU A 48 7.84 2.54 -4.39
C LEU A 48 7.25 3.95 -4.22
N GLU A 49 6.07 4.21 -4.79
CA GLU A 49 5.35 5.49 -4.64
C GLU A 49 5.05 5.83 -3.18
N HIS A 50 4.79 4.81 -2.36
CA HIS A 50 4.51 4.96 -0.94
C HIS A 50 5.74 4.72 -0.02
N GLY A 51 6.93 4.54 -0.58
CA GLY A 51 8.15 4.27 0.19
C GLY A 51 8.09 2.97 1.01
N LEU A 52 7.39 1.97 0.48
CA LEU A 52 7.25 0.62 1.03
C LEU A 52 8.18 -0.36 0.32
N ASP A 53 8.55 -1.42 1.05
CA ASP A 53 9.05 -2.63 0.43
C ASP A 53 7.91 -3.32 -0.35
N ALA A 54 8.12 -3.60 -1.64
CA ALA A 54 7.19 -4.32 -2.49
C ALA A 54 6.80 -5.70 -1.91
N ASN A 55 7.71 -6.38 -1.21
CA ASN A 55 7.43 -7.63 -0.54
C ASN A 55 6.50 -7.45 0.65
N GLN A 56 6.61 -6.34 1.37
CA GLN A 56 5.70 -6.02 2.46
C GLN A 56 4.28 -5.81 1.95
N LEU A 57 4.12 -5.09 0.84
CA LEU A 57 2.82 -4.85 0.22
C LEU A 57 2.21 -6.14 -0.34
N ARG A 58 2.99 -6.98 -1.04
CA ARG A 58 2.54 -8.31 -1.50
C ARG A 58 2.02 -9.20 -0.37
N LYS A 59 2.71 -9.20 0.78
CA LYS A 59 2.25 -9.94 1.98
C LYS A 59 0.91 -9.42 2.49
N TRP A 60 0.65 -8.12 2.39
CA TRP A 60 -0.64 -7.55 2.80
C TRP A 60 -1.76 -7.93 1.83
N VAL A 61 -1.50 -7.85 0.52
CA VAL A 61 -2.47 -8.27 -0.52
C VAL A 61 -2.84 -9.73 -0.34
N ARG A 62 -1.85 -10.62 -0.19
CA ARG A 62 -2.10 -12.04 0.07
C ARG A 62 -2.96 -12.27 1.31
N LYS A 63 -2.61 -11.65 2.45
CA LYS A 63 -3.39 -11.75 3.69
C LYS A 63 -4.81 -11.19 3.57
N TYR A 64 -5.04 -10.27 2.65
CA TYR A 64 -6.36 -9.70 2.40
C TYR A 64 -7.22 -10.62 1.55
N GLN A 65 -6.62 -11.33 0.58
CA GLN A 65 -7.29 -12.36 -0.23
C GLN A 65 -7.55 -13.67 0.54
N GLU A 66 -6.71 -14.00 1.52
CA GLU A 66 -6.89 -15.16 2.43
C GLU A 66 -7.94 -14.92 3.53
N ARG A 67 -8.58 -13.75 3.54
CA ARG A 67 -9.50 -13.28 4.57
C ARG A 67 -10.95 -13.51 4.17
#